data_AF-A0A2N6J3A0-F1
#
_entry.id   AF-A0A2N6J3A0-F1
#
_cell.length_a   1.000
_cell.length_b   1.000
_cell.length_c   1.000
_cell.angle_alpha   90.00
_cell.angle_beta   90.00
_cell.angle_gamma   90.00
#
_symmetry.space_group_name_H-M   'P 1'
#
loop_
_entity.id
_entity.type
_entity.pdbx_description
1 polymer ?
#
loop_
_entity_poly.entity_id
_entity_poly.type
_entity_poly.pdbx_seq_one_letter_code
_entity_poly.pdbx_strand_id
1 'polypeptide(L)'
;MTQQAPQIPADVRERIIAAATDLFEQSGRETMPTVDAVRRAARVDMNAASAVMKEWRRAQTAQAAPVAVAVPESVQQASSAAVATIWQQAQELANESLRSAQAAWETERAEQDAMRQELAEAFERQAGELEALQSRLASIEAAEAAARGEATELRGQLAAAQEQAHTAEARAQEIERRAGELRTELDRAHQTSQAAAAQLDQVRGELAKVQAKAEAEQEAHQEQRKAAATEAHRMAERLTAAQAERDQATKAAGQAREEAARMAGQIDTLKEQSAALLARITPAEAKPTRKKPGGE
;
A
#
# COMPACT_ATOMS: atom_id res chain seq x y z
N MET A 1 56.82 -128.01 38.51
CA MET A 1 58.04 -128.16 39.33
C MET A 1 57.95 -127.17 40.48
N THR A 2 57.34 -127.60 41.58
CA THR A 2 57.22 -126.83 42.82
C THR A 2 58.20 -127.48 43.79
N GLN A 3 59.40 -126.92 43.95
CA GLN A 3 60.28 -127.32 45.04
C GLN A 3 59.62 -126.83 46.34
N GLN A 4 58.94 -127.73 47.03
CA GLN A 4 58.52 -127.53 48.42
C GLN A 4 59.78 -127.26 49.24
N ALA A 5 59.89 -126.05 49.80
CA ALA A 5 60.95 -125.73 50.75
C ALA A 5 60.94 -126.78 51.87
N PRO A 6 62.11 -127.33 52.27
CA PRO A 6 62.16 -128.29 53.36
C PRO A 6 61.54 -127.64 54.60
N GLN A 7 60.40 -128.17 55.04
CA GLN A 7 59.74 -127.70 56.26
C GLN A 7 60.62 -128.11 57.44
N ILE A 8 61.37 -127.15 57.97
CA ILE A 8 62.24 -127.37 59.13
C ILE A 8 61.32 -127.59 60.34
N PRO A 9 61.41 -128.76 61.02
CA PRO A 9 60.62 -129.03 62.22
C PRO A 9 60.76 -127.94 63.28
N ALA A 10 59.68 -127.65 64.01
CA ALA A 10 59.63 -126.54 64.96
C ALA A 10 60.67 -126.69 66.08
N ASP A 11 60.92 -127.91 66.55
CA ASP A 11 61.93 -128.23 67.57
C ASP A 11 63.36 -127.97 67.06
N VAL A 12 63.63 -128.24 65.78
CA VAL A 12 64.91 -127.97 65.13
C VAL A 12 65.13 -126.47 65.00
N ARG A 13 64.10 -125.73 64.56
CA ARG A 13 64.11 -124.26 64.46
C ARG A 13 64.35 -123.61 65.83
N GLU A 14 63.66 -124.07 66.88
CA GLU A 14 63.79 -123.55 68.24
C GLU A 14 65.20 -123.79 68.79
N ARG A 15 65.77 -124.98 68.61
CA ARG A 15 67.17 -125.26 68.99
C ARG A 15 68.18 -124.39 68.24
N ILE A 16 67.95 -124.12 66.95
CA ILE A 16 68.81 -123.22 66.16
C ILE A 16 68.73 -121.78 66.67
N ILE A 17 67.52 -121.27 66.96
CA ILE A 17 67.32 -119.92 67.49
C ILE A 17 67.92 -119.78 68.90
N ALA A 18 67.70 -120.77 69.77
CA ALA A 18 68.28 -120.81 71.11
C ALA A 18 69.81 -120.81 71.03
N ALA A 19 70.42 -121.72 70.25
CA ALA A 19 71.87 -121.76 70.07
C ALA A 19 72.44 -120.48 69.44
N ALA A 20 71.73 -119.88 68.49
CA ALA A 20 72.12 -118.60 67.90
C ALA A 20 72.06 -117.46 68.94
N THR A 21 71.02 -117.42 69.76
CA THR A 21 70.85 -116.42 70.81
C THR A 21 71.93 -116.58 71.88
N ASP A 22 72.17 -117.80 72.37
CA ASP A 22 73.21 -118.08 73.36
C ASP A 22 74.61 -117.69 72.86
N LEU A 23 74.94 -118.05 71.61
CA LEU A 23 76.23 -117.67 71.01
C LEU A 23 76.35 -116.15 70.79
N PHE A 24 75.24 -115.49 70.46
CA PHE A 24 75.22 -114.04 70.32
C PHE A 24 75.38 -113.33 71.67
N GLU A 25 74.74 -113.83 72.73
CA GLU A 25 74.89 -113.31 74.09
C GLU A 25 76.28 -113.55 74.67
N GLN A 26 76.89 -114.72 74.41
CA GLN A 26 78.29 -114.98 74.77
C GLN A 26 79.27 -114.00 74.09
N SER A 27 78.92 -113.50 72.90
CA SER A 27 79.69 -112.47 72.20
C SER A 27 79.39 -111.04 72.66
N GLY A 28 78.63 -110.86 73.76
CA GLY A 28 78.20 -109.54 74.23
C GLY A 28 77.21 -108.83 73.29
N ARG A 29 76.59 -109.58 72.37
CA ARG A 29 75.75 -109.07 71.26
C ARG A 29 76.50 -108.17 70.27
N GLU A 30 77.83 -108.25 70.23
CA GLU A 30 78.65 -107.46 69.31
C GLU A 30 78.89 -108.17 67.98
N THR A 31 79.04 -109.51 67.99
CA THR A 31 79.38 -110.29 66.80
C THR A 31 78.30 -111.30 66.46
N MET A 32 77.78 -111.23 65.24
CA MET A 32 76.74 -112.16 64.80
C MET A 32 77.30 -113.59 64.67
N PRO A 33 76.67 -114.61 65.28
CA PRO A 33 77.20 -115.97 65.25
C PRO A 33 77.22 -116.54 63.82
N THR A 34 78.24 -117.33 63.51
CA THR A 34 78.35 -117.96 62.19
C THR A 34 77.39 -119.15 62.08
N VAL A 35 76.88 -119.40 60.87
CA VAL A 35 75.95 -120.52 60.61
C VAL A 35 76.57 -121.86 61.01
N ASP A 36 77.87 -122.04 60.80
CA ASP A 36 78.57 -123.27 61.17
C ASP A 36 78.69 -123.48 62.68
N ALA A 37 78.92 -122.41 63.45
CA ALA A 37 78.94 -122.48 64.92
C ALA A 37 77.57 -122.86 65.48
N VAL A 38 76.51 -122.22 64.98
CA VAL A 38 75.13 -122.52 65.37
C VAL A 38 74.73 -123.95 64.97
N ARG A 39 75.14 -124.41 63.78
CA ARG A 39 74.92 -125.80 63.33
C ARG A 39 75.54 -126.83 64.27
N ARG A 40 76.80 -126.61 64.69
CA ARG A 40 77.50 -127.50 65.62
C ARG A 40 76.89 -127.49 67.01
N ALA A 41 76.51 -126.31 67.52
CA ALA A 41 75.87 -126.16 68.83
C ALA A 41 74.47 -126.80 68.88
N ALA A 42 73.63 -126.57 67.86
CA ALA A 42 72.28 -127.12 67.79
C ALA A 42 72.22 -128.60 67.32
N ARG A 43 73.33 -129.14 66.79
CA ARG A 43 73.44 -130.48 66.17
C ARG A 43 72.39 -130.73 65.09
N VAL A 44 72.35 -129.83 64.11
CA VAL A 44 71.38 -129.86 62.99
C VAL A 44 72.11 -129.93 61.64
N ASP A 45 71.37 -130.17 60.55
CA ASP A 45 71.92 -130.11 59.21
C ASP A 45 72.20 -128.66 58.76
N MET A 46 73.06 -128.52 57.74
CA MET A 46 73.51 -127.21 57.25
C MET A 46 72.38 -126.38 56.63
N ASN A 47 71.41 -127.02 55.98
CA ASN A 47 70.34 -126.32 55.30
C ASN A 47 69.40 -125.67 56.32
N ALA A 48 68.98 -126.43 57.35
CA ALA A 48 68.16 -125.93 58.43
C ALA A 48 68.83 -124.77 59.20
N ALA A 49 70.11 -124.92 59.54
CA ALA A 49 70.87 -123.87 60.22
C ALA A 49 70.94 -122.58 59.39
N SER A 50 71.21 -122.67 58.09
CA SER A 50 71.38 -121.49 57.22
C SER A 50 70.07 -120.72 56.99
N ALA A 51 68.95 -121.43 56.81
CA ALA A 51 67.64 -120.82 56.59
C ALA A 51 67.16 -120.06 57.83
N VAL A 52 67.20 -120.71 59.01
CA VAL A 52 66.76 -120.09 60.27
C VAL A 52 67.72 -118.97 60.68
N MET A 53 69.03 -119.10 60.47
CA MET A 53 69.99 -118.03 60.76
C MET A 53 69.85 -116.82 59.85
N LYS A 54 69.34 -116.98 58.63
CA LYS A 54 69.05 -115.85 57.73
C LYS A 54 67.82 -115.07 58.23
N GLU A 55 66.79 -115.79 58.67
CA GLU A 55 65.59 -115.19 59.26
C GLU A 55 65.91 -114.52 60.60
N TRP A 56 66.64 -115.18 61.49
CA TRP A 56 67.03 -114.67 62.80
C TRP A 56 67.91 -113.40 62.68
N ARG A 57 68.90 -113.39 61.77
CA ARG A 57 69.72 -112.18 61.52
C ARG A 57 68.92 -111.00 60.97
N ARG A 58 67.90 -111.27 60.15
CA ARG A 58 67.00 -110.23 59.62
C ARG A 58 66.11 -109.66 60.72
N ALA A 59 65.62 -110.49 61.62
CA ALA A 59 64.85 -110.02 62.77
C ALA A 59 65.70 -109.13 63.69
N GLN A 60 66.98 -109.44 63.85
CA GLN A 60 67.88 -108.69 64.76
C GLN A 60 68.32 -107.32 64.22
N THR A 61 68.25 -107.11 62.91
CA THR A 61 68.66 -105.87 62.24
C THR A 61 67.48 -104.94 61.90
N ALA A 62 66.23 -105.40 62.06
CA ALA A 62 65.04 -104.65 61.66
C ALA A 62 64.47 -103.70 62.74
N GLN A 63 65.15 -103.50 63.88
CA GLN A 63 64.73 -102.52 64.88
C GLN A 63 65.41 -101.15 64.67
N ALA A 64 64.81 -100.31 63.83
CA ALA A 64 64.95 -98.86 63.93
C ALA A 64 63.58 -98.23 63.71
N ALA A 65 62.94 -97.79 64.79
CA ALA A 65 61.67 -97.07 64.72
C ALA A 65 61.93 -95.62 64.27
N PRO A 66 61.14 -95.06 63.33
CA PRO A 66 61.31 -93.68 62.91
C PRO A 66 61.00 -92.70 64.05
N VAL A 67 61.93 -91.82 64.36
CA VAL A 67 61.75 -90.72 65.33
C VAL A 67 61.00 -89.58 64.63
N ALA A 68 59.73 -89.39 64.95
CA ALA A 68 58.97 -88.22 64.51
C ALA A 68 59.46 -86.98 65.27
N VAL A 69 60.23 -86.12 64.61
CA VAL A 69 60.59 -84.81 65.17
C VAL A 69 59.35 -83.91 65.04
N ALA A 70 58.63 -83.71 66.14
CA ALA A 70 57.57 -82.72 66.21
C ALA A 70 58.20 -81.32 66.11
N VAL A 71 57.64 -80.47 65.23
CA VAL A 71 58.06 -79.06 65.11
C VAL A 71 57.87 -78.38 66.47
N PRO A 72 58.87 -77.65 67.00
CA PRO A 72 58.75 -76.93 68.25
C PRO A 72 57.58 -75.95 68.25
N GLU A 73 56.85 -75.88 69.36
CA GLU A 73 55.62 -75.09 69.50
C GLU A 73 55.84 -73.59 69.20
N SER A 74 57.00 -73.04 69.58
CA SER A 74 57.37 -71.65 69.30
C SER A 74 57.44 -71.32 67.81
N VAL A 75 57.88 -72.28 66.97
CA VAL A 75 57.95 -72.12 65.51
C VAL A 75 56.55 -72.21 64.89
N GLN A 76 55.68 -73.08 65.41
CA GLN A 76 54.28 -73.13 64.98
C GLN A 76 53.55 -71.84 65.33
N GLN A 77 53.66 -71.36 66.57
CA GLN A 77 53.04 -70.10 67.00
C GLN A 77 53.54 -68.90 66.18
N ALA A 78 54.85 -68.80 65.94
CA ALA A 78 55.42 -67.74 65.11
C ALA A 78 54.92 -67.79 63.66
N SER A 79 54.81 -68.97 63.05
CA SER A 79 54.29 -69.09 61.68
C SER A 79 52.80 -68.79 61.58
N SER A 80 51.97 -69.25 62.54
CA SER A 80 50.56 -68.88 62.62
C SER A 80 50.36 -67.37 62.80
N ALA A 81 51.16 -66.72 63.66
CA ALA A 81 51.12 -65.27 63.85
C ALA A 81 51.53 -64.49 62.58
N ALA A 82 52.56 -64.95 61.86
CA ALA A 82 52.97 -64.35 60.60
C ALA A 82 51.87 -64.45 59.53
N VAL A 83 51.23 -65.62 59.38
CA VAL A 83 50.10 -65.81 58.46
C VAL A 83 48.93 -64.91 58.84
N ALA A 84 48.59 -64.83 60.12
CA ALA A 84 47.52 -63.95 60.60
C ALA A 84 47.81 -62.47 60.28
N THR A 85 49.06 -62.03 60.47
CA THR A 85 49.49 -60.66 60.16
C THR A 85 49.40 -60.38 58.67
N ILE A 86 49.90 -61.29 57.82
CA ILE A 86 49.83 -61.14 56.35
C ILE A 86 48.36 -61.11 55.89
N TRP A 87 47.51 -61.98 56.44
CA TRP A 87 46.08 -61.99 56.14
C TRP A 87 45.41 -60.68 56.52
N GLN A 88 45.69 -60.16 57.73
CA GLN A 88 45.15 -58.90 58.19
C GLN A 88 45.58 -57.73 57.28
N GLN A 89 46.87 -57.66 56.93
CA GLN A 89 47.38 -56.64 56.00
C GLN A 89 46.75 -56.75 54.60
N ALA A 90 46.58 -57.96 54.08
CA ALA A 90 45.91 -58.18 52.80
C ALA A 90 44.44 -57.75 52.85
N GLN A 91 43.74 -58.01 53.96
CA GLN A 91 42.37 -57.60 54.16
C GLN A 91 42.24 -56.08 54.30
N GLU A 92 43.17 -55.42 55.01
CA GLU A 92 43.24 -53.96 55.11
C GLU A 92 43.42 -53.32 53.73
N LEU A 93 44.38 -53.81 52.92
CA LEU A 93 44.62 -53.32 51.56
C LEU A 93 43.43 -53.58 50.62
N ALA A 94 42.78 -54.75 50.72
CA ALA A 94 41.59 -55.06 49.94
C ALA A 94 40.40 -54.16 50.31
N ASN A 95 40.22 -53.87 51.60
CA ASN A 95 39.18 -52.95 52.05
C ASN A 95 39.46 -51.51 51.64
N GLU A 96 40.73 -51.09 51.65
CA GLU A 96 41.13 -49.77 51.18
C GLU A 96 40.94 -49.62 49.67
N SER A 97 41.33 -50.62 48.87
CA SER A 97 41.10 -50.59 47.42
C SER A 97 39.61 -50.60 47.08
N LEU A 98 38.79 -51.36 47.82
CA LEU A 98 37.33 -51.34 47.68
C LEU A 98 36.76 -49.95 47.98
N ARG A 99 37.13 -49.33 49.12
CA ARG A 99 36.68 -47.97 49.47
C ARG A 99 37.12 -46.93 48.44
N SER A 100 38.35 -47.03 47.94
CA SER A 100 38.87 -46.14 46.90
C SER A 100 38.09 -46.30 45.59
N ALA A 101 37.78 -47.53 45.17
CA ALA A 101 37.00 -47.79 43.97
C ALA A 101 35.55 -47.31 44.11
N GLN A 102 34.95 -47.49 45.29
CA GLN A 102 33.61 -46.97 45.59
C GLN A 102 33.58 -45.43 45.52
N ALA A 103 34.55 -44.75 46.15
CA ALA A 103 34.63 -43.29 46.11
C ALA A 103 34.85 -42.75 44.68
N ALA A 104 35.72 -43.40 43.89
CA ALA A 104 35.94 -43.02 42.50
C ALA A 104 34.67 -43.22 41.64
N TRP A 105 33.96 -44.32 41.85
CA TRP A 105 32.69 -44.57 41.17
C TRP A 105 31.59 -43.59 41.57
N GLU A 106 31.47 -43.25 42.86
CA GLU A 106 30.53 -42.25 43.34
C GLU A 106 30.83 -40.86 42.75
N THR A 107 32.13 -40.52 42.63
CA THR A 107 32.58 -39.26 42.01
C THR A 107 32.21 -39.22 40.52
N GLU A 108 32.60 -40.24 39.76
CA GLU A 108 32.25 -40.33 38.33
C GLU A 108 30.73 -40.29 38.13
N ARG A 109 29.97 -41.00 38.98
CA ARG A 109 28.50 -40.98 38.90
C ARG A 109 27.96 -39.57 39.15
N ALA A 110 28.47 -38.86 40.16
CA ALA A 110 28.05 -37.49 40.45
C ALA A 110 28.40 -36.54 39.29
N GLU A 111 29.57 -36.68 38.68
CA GLU A 111 29.98 -35.90 37.50
C GLU A 111 29.10 -36.20 36.28
N GLN A 112 28.76 -37.47 36.04
CA GLN A 112 27.84 -37.86 34.96
C GLN A 112 26.42 -37.32 35.19
N ASP A 113 25.93 -37.35 36.43
CA ASP A 113 24.62 -36.81 36.78
C ASP A 113 24.62 -35.27 36.67
N ALA A 114 25.70 -34.60 37.04
CA ALA A 114 25.88 -33.16 36.84
C ALA A 114 25.89 -32.79 35.36
N MET A 115 26.68 -33.49 34.53
CA MET A 115 26.73 -33.26 33.08
C MET A 115 25.36 -33.48 32.43
N ARG A 116 24.60 -34.49 32.87
CA ARG A 116 23.22 -34.72 32.39
C ARG A 116 22.28 -33.56 32.75
N GLN A 117 22.41 -33.02 33.96
CA GLN A 117 21.62 -31.84 34.39
C GLN A 117 21.99 -30.61 33.56
N GLU A 118 23.29 -30.32 33.40
CA GLU A 118 23.76 -29.19 32.59
C GLU A 118 23.27 -29.26 31.14
N LEU A 119 23.31 -30.46 30.53
CA LEU A 119 22.78 -30.67 29.18
C LEU A 119 21.26 -30.46 29.13
N ALA A 120 20.51 -30.96 30.11
CA ALA A 120 19.06 -30.76 30.18
C ALA A 120 18.70 -29.27 30.30
N GLU A 121 19.36 -28.54 31.21
CA GLU A 121 19.18 -27.10 31.40
C GLU A 121 19.56 -26.29 30.14
N ALA A 122 20.60 -26.70 29.43
CA ALA A 122 20.99 -26.07 28.16
C ALA A 122 19.91 -26.25 27.09
N PHE A 123 19.33 -27.46 26.96
CA PHE A 123 18.23 -27.71 26.03
C PHE A 123 16.95 -26.97 26.41
N GLU A 124 16.59 -26.91 27.70
CA GLU A 124 15.44 -26.14 28.17
C GLU A 124 15.61 -24.64 27.89
N ARG A 125 16.81 -24.09 28.13
CA ARG A 125 17.14 -22.70 27.80
C ARG A 125 17.02 -22.45 26.29
N GLN A 126 17.58 -23.34 25.48
CA GLN A 126 17.50 -23.22 24.02
C GLN A 126 16.06 -23.31 23.50
N ALA A 127 15.23 -24.19 24.09
CA ALA A 127 13.81 -24.28 23.75
C ALA A 127 13.07 -22.97 24.09
N GLY A 128 13.31 -22.41 25.28
CA GLY A 128 12.72 -21.13 25.68
C GLY A 128 13.17 -19.95 24.80
N GLU A 129 14.45 -19.90 24.41
CA GLU A 129 14.96 -18.90 23.48
C GLU A 129 14.33 -19.03 22.08
N LEU A 130 14.14 -20.25 21.57
CA LEU A 130 13.47 -20.51 20.32
C LEU A 130 12.00 -20.07 20.36
N GLU A 131 11.27 -20.39 21.42
CA GLU A 131 9.88 -19.97 21.61
C GLU A 131 9.78 -18.43 21.68
N ALA A 132 10.70 -17.77 22.40
CA ALA A 132 10.75 -16.32 22.48
C ALA A 132 11.05 -15.67 21.12
N LEU A 133 11.99 -16.22 20.34
CA LEU A 133 12.30 -15.74 18.99
C LEU A 133 11.14 -15.97 18.03
N GLN A 134 10.46 -17.13 18.09
CA GLN A 134 9.27 -17.41 17.29
C GLN A 134 8.13 -16.45 17.61
N SER A 135 7.88 -16.17 18.89
CA SER A 135 6.89 -15.18 19.32
C SER A 135 7.22 -13.77 18.82
N ARG A 136 8.50 -13.37 18.92
CA ARG A 136 8.98 -12.08 18.41
C ARG A 136 8.85 -11.98 16.89
N LEU A 137 9.18 -13.05 16.15
CA LEU A 137 9.03 -13.10 14.70
C LEU A 137 7.56 -12.96 14.30
N ALA A 138 6.66 -13.72 14.92
CA ALA A 138 5.22 -13.62 14.66
C ALA A 138 4.67 -12.21 14.94
N SER A 139 5.16 -11.56 16.01
CA SER A 139 4.79 -10.16 16.30
C SER A 139 5.30 -9.19 15.24
N ILE A 140 6.52 -9.38 14.72
CA ILE A 140 7.09 -8.54 13.66
C ILE A 140 6.32 -8.74 12.36
N GLU A 141 6.02 -9.99 11.98
CA GLU A 141 5.25 -10.30 10.78
C GLU A 141 3.83 -9.70 10.83
N ALA A 142 3.18 -9.75 12.00
CA ALA A 142 1.88 -9.11 12.21
C ALA A 142 1.96 -7.58 12.08
N ALA A 143 2.99 -6.95 12.66
CA ALA A 143 3.21 -5.51 12.55
C ALA A 143 3.53 -5.09 11.10
N GLU A 144 4.32 -5.88 10.37
CA GLU A 144 4.61 -5.64 8.97
C GLU A 144 3.35 -5.75 8.10
N ALA A 145 2.52 -6.78 8.32
CA ALA A 145 1.25 -6.95 7.62
C ALA A 145 0.31 -5.77 7.87
N ALA A 146 0.21 -5.28 9.12
CA ALA A 146 -0.57 -4.10 9.47
C ALA A 146 -0.05 -2.84 8.74
N ALA A 147 1.26 -2.59 8.79
CA ALA A 147 1.88 -1.45 8.13
C ALA A 147 1.70 -1.48 6.60
N ARG A 148 1.78 -2.67 5.97
CA ARG A 148 1.49 -2.85 4.54
C ARG A 148 0.02 -2.54 4.21
N GLY A 149 -0.90 -2.93 5.10
CA GLY A 149 -2.32 -2.59 5.00
C GLY A 149 -2.55 -1.08 5.02
N GLU A 150 -2.03 -0.40 6.05
CA GLU A 150 -2.11 1.06 6.19
C GLU A 150 -1.50 1.79 4.99
N ALA A 151 -0.34 1.35 4.50
CA ALA A 151 0.30 1.94 3.32
C ALA A 151 -0.55 1.76 2.05
N THR A 152 -1.32 0.68 1.94
CA THR A 152 -2.24 0.46 0.81
C THR A 152 -3.46 1.38 0.92
N GLU A 153 -4.02 1.53 2.12
CA GLU A 153 -5.13 2.44 2.38
C GLU A 153 -4.74 3.90 2.10
N LEU A 154 -3.59 4.36 2.60
CA LEU A 154 -3.09 5.71 2.37
C LEU A 154 -2.85 5.99 0.88
N ARG A 155 -2.35 5.01 0.12
CA ARG A 155 -2.22 5.14 -1.35
C ARG A 155 -3.59 5.28 -2.02
N GLY A 156 -4.60 4.53 -1.56
CA GLY A 156 -5.96 4.65 -2.05
C GLY A 156 -6.57 6.04 -1.76
N GLN A 157 -6.41 6.53 -0.53
CA GLN A 157 -6.86 7.87 -0.13
C GLN A 157 -6.16 8.97 -0.94
N LEU A 158 -4.84 8.84 -1.17
CA LEU A 158 -4.08 9.80 -1.97
C LEU A 158 -4.57 9.83 -3.43
N ALA A 159 -4.82 8.66 -4.04
CA ALA A 159 -5.35 8.58 -5.39
C ALA A 159 -6.74 9.25 -5.51
N ALA A 160 -7.63 8.99 -4.54
CA ALA A 160 -8.94 9.62 -4.50
C ALA A 160 -8.85 11.15 -4.33
N ALA A 161 -7.96 11.63 -3.45
CA ALA A 161 -7.73 13.06 -3.26
C ALA A 161 -7.17 13.73 -4.51
N GLN A 162 -6.27 13.06 -5.23
CA GLN A 162 -5.73 13.54 -6.51
C GLN A 162 -6.81 13.64 -7.59
N GLU A 163 -7.69 12.64 -7.72
CA GLU A 163 -8.81 12.69 -8.67
C GLU A 163 -9.79 13.82 -8.35
N GLN A 164 -10.11 14.02 -7.07
CA GLN A 164 -10.93 15.15 -6.62
C GLN A 164 -10.27 16.49 -6.93
N ALA A 165 -8.96 16.62 -6.70
CA ALA A 165 -8.20 17.83 -7.02
C ALA A 165 -8.22 18.13 -8.53
N HIS A 166 -7.95 17.13 -9.38
CA HIS A 166 -8.03 17.29 -10.84
C HIS A 166 -9.44 17.68 -11.31
N THR A 167 -10.48 17.08 -10.72
CA THR A 167 -11.86 17.44 -11.03
C THR A 167 -12.19 18.87 -10.62
N ALA A 168 -11.73 19.29 -9.43
CA ALA A 168 -11.91 20.65 -8.95
C ALA A 168 -11.18 21.68 -9.83
N GLU A 169 -9.96 21.37 -10.26
CA GLU A 169 -9.16 22.19 -11.16
C GLU A 169 -9.84 22.36 -12.53
N ALA A 170 -10.32 21.27 -13.14
CA ALA A 170 -11.06 21.33 -14.40
C ALA A 170 -12.33 22.18 -14.29
N ARG A 171 -13.06 22.07 -13.17
CA ARG A 171 -14.24 22.92 -12.90
C ARG A 171 -13.85 24.39 -12.74
N ALA A 172 -12.74 24.69 -12.06
CA ALA A 172 -12.26 26.05 -11.91
C ALA A 172 -11.91 26.67 -13.28
N GLN A 173 -11.17 25.95 -14.13
CA GLN A 173 -10.85 26.40 -15.49
C GLN A 173 -12.11 26.65 -16.34
N GLU A 174 -13.12 25.79 -16.24
CA GLU A 174 -14.39 25.97 -16.95
C GLU A 174 -15.18 27.19 -16.43
N ILE A 175 -15.17 27.43 -15.11
CA ILE A 175 -15.79 28.62 -14.52
C ILE A 175 -15.08 29.89 -15.00
N GLU A 176 -13.75 29.90 -15.02
CA GLU A 176 -12.95 31.03 -15.51
C GLU A 176 -13.24 31.31 -17.00
N ARG A 177 -13.31 30.27 -17.84
CA ARG A 177 -13.69 30.39 -19.25
C ARG A 177 -15.06 31.03 -19.41
N ARG A 178 -16.08 30.51 -18.70
CA ARG A 178 -17.46 31.05 -18.75
C ARG A 178 -17.52 32.48 -18.24
N ALA A 179 -16.79 32.81 -17.18
CA ALA A 179 -16.72 34.18 -16.68
C ALA A 179 -16.12 35.14 -17.72
N GLY A 180 -15.07 34.72 -18.44
CA GLY A 180 -14.50 35.48 -19.54
C GLY A 180 -15.46 35.68 -20.72
N GLU A 181 -16.19 34.63 -21.09
CA GLU A 181 -17.22 34.68 -22.15
C GLU A 181 -18.35 35.64 -21.78
N LEU A 182 -18.92 35.51 -20.57
CA LEU A 182 -19.98 36.39 -20.06
C LEU A 182 -19.52 37.85 -19.99
N ARG A 183 -18.26 38.10 -19.60
CA ARG A 183 -17.71 39.46 -19.61
C ARG A 183 -17.64 40.03 -21.02
N THR A 184 -17.18 39.23 -21.98
CA THR A 184 -17.13 39.64 -23.38
C THR A 184 -18.52 39.89 -23.96
N GLU A 185 -19.50 39.05 -23.63
CA GLU A 185 -20.91 39.25 -24.03
C GLU A 185 -21.50 40.51 -23.41
N LEU A 186 -21.22 40.77 -22.13
CA LEU A 186 -21.65 41.99 -21.45
C LEU A 186 -21.06 43.23 -22.10
N ASP A 187 -19.77 43.21 -22.44
CA ASP A 187 -19.11 44.33 -23.14
C ASP A 187 -19.74 44.56 -24.53
N ARG A 188 -20.04 43.50 -25.29
CA ARG A 188 -20.75 43.62 -26.58
C ARG A 188 -22.17 44.16 -26.42
N ALA A 189 -22.90 43.72 -25.40
CA ALA A 189 -24.24 44.22 -25.11
C ALA A 189 -24.20 45.72 -24.76
N HIS A 190 -23.21 46.15 -23.96
CA HIS A 190 -22.98 47.56 -23.66
C HIS A 190 -22.65 48.38 -24.91
N GLN A 191 -21.74 47.90 -25.77
CA GLN A 191 -21.42 48.56 -27.04
C GLN A 191 -22.64 48.68 -27.96
N THR A 192 -23.45 47.62 -28.06
CA THR A 192 -24.68 47.61 -28.86
C THR A 192 -25.69 48.62 -28.31
N SER A 193 -25.87 48.68 -26.99
CA SER A 193 -26.74 49.65 -26.32
C SER A 193 -26.26 51.10 -26.55
N GLN A 194 -24.95 51.35 -26.45
CA GLN A 194 -24.36 52.66 -26.74
C GLN A 194 -24.56 53.06 -28.21
N ALA A 195 -24.36 52.13 -29.15
CA ALA A 195 -24.60 52.38 -30.58
C ALA A 195 -26.08 52.69 -30.86
N ALA A 196 -27.00 51.94 -30.26
CA ALA A 196 -28.44 52.20 -30.37
C ALA A 196 -28.82 53.56 -29.77
N ALA A 197 -28.26 53.94 -28.63
CA ALA A 197 -28.47 55.26 -28.03
C ALA A 197 -27.97 56.39 -28.95
N ALA A 198 -26.77 56.24 -29.54
CA ALA A 198 -26.25 57.21 -30.50
C ALA A 198 -27.11 57.32 -31.77
N GLN A 199 -27.63 56.20 -32.29
CA GLN A 199 -28.57 56.20 -33.41
C GLN A 199 -29.89 56.89 -33.06
N LEU A 200 -30.43 56.66 -31.85
CA LEU A 200 -31.65 57.33 -31.38
C LEU A 200 -31.46 58.84 -31.29
N ASP A 201 -30.32 59.31 -30.77
CA ASP A 201 -30.02 60.74 -30.69
C ASP A 201 -29.81 61.35 -32.09
N GLN A 202 -29.20 60.61 -33.02
CA GLN A 202 -29.14 61.04 -34.43
C GLN A 202 -30.54 61.20 -35.04
N VAL A 203 -31.41 60.18 -34.90
CA VAL A 203 -32.78 60.22 -35.43
C VAL A 203 -33.58 61.35 -34.79
N ARG A 204 -33.43 61.61 -33.48
CA ARG A 204 -34.04 62.76 -32.81
C ARG A 204 -33.55 64.09 -33.37
N GLY A 205 -32.24 64.20 -33.63
CA GLY A 205 -31.65 65.38 -34.26
C GLY A 205 -32.15 65.60 -35.69
N GLU A 206 -32.29 64.54 -36.48
CA GLU A 206 -32.89 64.59 -37.82
C GLU A 206 -34.38 64.97 -37.77
N LEU A 207 -35.13 64.37 -36.84
CA LEU A 207 -36.54 64.70 -36.62
C LEU A 207 -36.72 66.17 -36.24
N ALA A 208 -35.91 66.70 -35.33
CA ALA A 208 -35.94 68.12 -34.95
C ALA A 208 -35.63 69.03 -36.15
N LYS A 209 -34.67 68.66 -37.02
CA LYS A 209 -34.39 69.39 -38.26
C LYS A 209 -35.57 69.35 -39.24
N VAL A 210 -36.22 68.20 -39.39
CA VAL A 210 -37.39 68.05 -40.26
C VAL A 210 -38.57 68.85 -39.71
N GLN A 211 -38.81 68.81 -38.39
CA GLN A 211 -39.82 69.61 -37.72
C GLN A 211 -39.59 71.11 -37.93
N ALA A 212 -38.36 71.60 -37.68
CA ALA A 212 -38.01 73.00 -37.91
C ALA A 212 -38.17 73.42 -39.39
N LYS A 213 -37.84 72.54 -40.34
CA LYS A 213 -38.10 72.79 -41.77
C LYS A 213 -39.59 72.85 -42.09
N ALA A 214 -40.37 71.91 -41.56
CA ALA A 214 -41.82 71.90 -41.76
C ALA A 214 -42.48 73.15 -41.17
N GLU A 215 -42.04 73.59 -39.98
CA GLU A 215 -42.48 74.85 -39.35
C GLU A 215 -42.10 76.07 -40.22
N ALA A 216 -40.85 76.13 -40.70
CA ALA A 216 -40.39 77.22 -41.57
C ALA A 216 -41.13 77.24 -42.93
N GLU A 217 -41.38 76.09 -43.55
CA GLU A 217 -42.19 75.98 -44.77
C GLU A 217 -43.64 76.40 -44.50
N GLN A 218 -44.21 76.03 -43.35
CA GLN A 218 -45.55 76.45 -42.96
C GLN A 218 -45.62 77.98 -42.74
N GLU A 219 -44.63 78.58 -42.08
CA GLU A 219 -44.52 80.03 -41.94
C GLU A 219 -44.38 80.72 -43.30
N ALA A 220 -43.49 80.25 -44.17
CA ALA A 220 -43.31 80.77 -45.51
C ALA A 220 -44.59 80.66 -46.36
N HIS A 221 -45.31 79.53 -46.28
CA HIS A 221 -46.61 79.37 -46.92
C HIS A 221 -47.67 80.32 -46.35
N GLN A 222 -47.70 80.54 -45.03
CA GLN A 222 -48.60 81.52 -44.43
C GLN A 222 -48.28 82.94 -44.89
N GLU A 223 -47.00 83.33 -44.94
CA GLU A 223 -46.55 84.61 -45.46
C GLU A 223 -46.89 84.78 -46.94
N GLN A 224 -46.64 83.76 -47.77
CA GLN A 224 -47.01 83.77 -49.18
C GLN A 224 -48.52 83.92 -49.37
N ARG A 225 -49.34 83.23 -48.55
CA ARG A 225 -50.81 83.39 -48.59
C ARG A 225 -51.24 84.79 -48.16
N LYS A 226 -50.61 85.39 -47.14
CA LYS A 226 -50.87 86.78 -46.73
C LYS A 226 -50.49 87.75 -47.85
N ALA A 227 -49.30 87.60 -48.44
CA ALA A 227 -48.83 88.42 -49.55
C ALA A 227 -49.77 88.31 -50.76
N ALA A 228 -50.09 87.09 -51.20
CA ALA A 228 -51.04 86.83 -52.28
C ALA A 228 -52.43 87.41 -51.98
N ALA A 229 -52.91 87.32 -50.73
CA ALA A 229 -54.17 87.95 -50.31
C ALA A 229 -54.10 89.48 -50.41
N THR A 230 -52.99 90.10 -50.00
CA THR A 230 -52.80 91.57 -50.13
C THR A 230 -52.70 92.01 -51.59
N GLU A 231 -52.02 91.24 -52.44
CA GLU A 231 -51.95 91.53 -53.87
C GLU A 231 -53.31 91.35 -54.56
N ALA A 232 -54.03 90.27 -54.24
CA ALA A 232 -55.39 90.05 -54.71
C ALA A 232 -56.32 91.19 -54.27
N HIS A 233 -56.17 91.68 -53.03
CA HIS A 233 -56.92 92.84 -52.54
C HIS A 233 -56.58 94.11 -53.33
N ARG A 234 -55.29 94.41 -53.55
CA ARG A 234 -54.86 95.55 -54.38
C ARG A 234 -55.36 95.43 -55.82
N MET A 235 -55.37 94.23 -56.39
CA MET A 235 -55.93 94.00 -57.73
C MET A 235 -57.44 94.20 -57.73
N ALA A 236 -58.16 93.72 -56.71
CA ALA A 236 -59.58 93.97 -56.55
C ALA A 236 -59.88 95.47 -56.44
N GLU A 237 -59.12 96.21 -55.61
CA GLU A 237 -59.22 97.68 -55.52
C GLU A 237 -58.96 98.37 -56.86
N ARG A 238 -57.92 97.97 -57.60
CA ARG A 238 -57.65 98.49 -58.94
C ARG A 238 -58.77 98.18 -59.93
N LEU A 239 -59.34 96.97 -59.87
CA LEU A 239 -60.47 96.59 -60.72
C LEU A 239 -61.72 97.40 -60.36
N THR A 240 -61.99 97.63 -59.08
CA THR A 240 -63.08 98.51 -58.64
C THR A 240 -62.85 99.95 -59.08
N ALA A 241 -61.62 100.47 -58.97
CA ALA A 241 -61.26 101.79 -59.47
C ALA A 241 -61.42 101.89 -60.99
N ALA A 242 -60.93 100.90 -61.75
CA ALA A 242 -61.09 100.83 -63.20
C ALA A 242 -62.56 100.69 -63.63
N GLN A 243 -63.36 99.92 -62.89
CA GLN A 243 -64.81 99.84 -63.09
C GLN A 243 -65.47 101.20 -62.82
N ALA A 244 -65.11 101.89 -61.74
CA ALA A 244 -65.60 103.23 -61.43
C ALA A 244 -65.19 104.26 -62.49
N GLU A 245 -63.94 104.24 -62.97
CA GLU A 245 -63.45 105.08 -64.07
C GLU A 245 -64.21 104.80 -65.37
N ARG A 246 -64.47 103.54 -65.69
CA ARG A 246 -65.28 103.15 -66.86
C ARG A 246 -66.73 103.61 -66.71
N ASP A 247 -67.32 103.46 -65.52
CA ASP A 247 -68.67 103.92 -65.23
C ASP A 247 -68.75 105.46 -65.28
N GLN A 248 -67.68 106.16 -64.87
CA GLN A 248 -67.54 107.59 -65.04
C GLN A 248 -67.34 107.99 -66.51
N ALA A 249 -66.56 107.24 -67.28
CA ALA A 249 -66.35 107.46 -68.71
C ALA A 249 -67.64 107.23 -69.51
N THR A 250 -68.45 106.24 -69.14
CA THR A 250 -69.77 106.01 -69.74
C THR A 250 -70.78 107.09 -69.35
N LYS A 251 -70.77 107.59 -68.10
CA LYS A 251 -71.53 108.79 -67.71
C LYS A 251 -71.09 110.01 -68.51
N ALA A 252 -69.79 110.27 -68.62
CA ALA A 252 -69.24 111.38 -69.39
C ALA A 252 -69.57 111.25 -70.89
N ALA A 253 -69.52 110.03 -71.45
CA ALA A 253 -69.97 109.76 -72.81
C ALA A 253 -71.49 109.98 -72.98
N GLY A 254 -72.28 109.65 -71.96
CA GLY A 254 -73.71 109.98 -71.90
C GLY A 254 -73.96 111.48 -71.91
N GLN A 255 -73.25 112.23 -71.05
CA GLN A 255 -73.32 113.70 -71.00
C GLN A 255 -72.87 114.33 -72.33
N ALA A 256 -71.78 113.86 -72.92
CA ALA A 256 -71.32 114.33 -74.23
C ALA A 256 -72.35 114.04 -75.35
N ARG A 257 -73.08 112.92 -75.28
CA ARG A 257 -74.18 112.64 -76.20
C ARG A 257 -75.37 113.56 -75.98
N GLU A 258 -75.72 113.85 -74.73
CA GLU A 258 -76.79 114.81 -74.41
C GLU A 258 -76.43 116.22 -74.86
N GLU A 259 -75.18 116.66 -74.65
CA GLU A 259 -74.68 117.95 -75.13
C GLU A 259 -74.62 117.99 -76.66
N ALA A 260 -74.21 116.91 -77.32
CA ALA A 260 -74.25 116.79 -78.77
C ALA A 260 -75.69 116.82 -79.29
N ALA A 261 -76.65 116.17 -78.62
CA ALA A 261 -78.07 116.25 -78.96
C ALA A 261 -78.63 117.66 -78.72
N ARG A 262 -78.19 118.35 -77.66
CA ARG A 262 -78.55 119.74 -77.37
C ARG A 262 -78.01 120.70 -78.42
N MET A 263 -76.75 120.54 -78.82
CA MET A 263 -76.13 121.31 -79.90
C MET A 263 -76.77 120.99 -81.26
N ALA A 264 -77.14 119.73 -81.52
CA ALA A 264 -77.91 119.36 -82.70
C ALA A 264 -79.29 120.05 -82.71
N GLY A 265 -79.99 120.08 -81.57
CA GLY A 265 -81.23 120.84 -81.42
C GLY A 265 -81.07 122.35 -81.61
N GLN A 266 -79.93 122.92 -81.18
CA GLN A 266 -79.57 124.32 -81.44
C GLN A 266 -79.28 124.59 -82.93
N ILE A 267 -78.67 123.63 -83.63
CA ILE A 267 -78.42 123.70 -85.08
C ILE A 267 -79.73 123.60 -85.86
N ASP A 268 -80.65 122.73 -85.45
CA ASP A 268 -81.95 122.61 -86.12
C ASP A 268 -82.82 123.87 -85.92
N THR A 269 -82.81 124.46 -84.72
CA THR A 269 -83.47 125.75 -84.49
C THR A 269 -82.81 126.92 -85.23
N LEU A 270 -81.48 126.93 -85.37
CA LEU A 270 -80.78 127.90 -86.24
C LEU A 270 -81.10 127.69 -87.73
N LYS A 271 -81.26 126.43 -88.18
CA LYS A 271 -81.72 126.12 -89.54
C LYS A 271 -83.15 126.59 -89.78
N GLU A 272 -84.07 126.38 -88.83
CA GLU A 272 -85.44 126.93 -88.92
C GLU A 272 -85.46 128.46 -88.95
N GLN A 273 -84.61 129.13 -88.16
CA GLN A 273 -84.46 130.60 -88.22
C GLN A 273 -83.86 131.08 -89.55
N SER A 274 -82.93 130.32 -90.15
CA SER A 274 -82.37 130.61 -91.49
C SER A 274 -83.37 130.35 -92.62
N ALA A 275 -84.23 129.32 -92.48
CA ALA A 275 -85.31 129.03 -93.42
C ALA A 275 -86.40 130.12 -93.39
N ALA A 276 -86.69 130.68 -92.20
CA ALA A 276 -87.59 131.81 -92.04
C ALA A 276 -87.03 133.13 -92.60
N LEU A 277 -85.69 133.30 -92.65
CA LEU A 277 -85.04 134.47 -93.25
C LEU A 277 -84.88 134.37 -94.78
N LEU A 278 -84.70 133.16 -95.33
CA LEU A 278 -84.61 132.93 -96.78
C LEU A 278 -85.97 132.98 -97.50
N ALA A 279 -87.09 132.85 -96.79
CA ALA A 279 -88.43 132.99 -97.37
C ALA A 279 -88.85 134.44 -97.71
N ARG A 280 -88.05 135.47 -97.39
CA ARG A 280 -88.47 136.88 -97.46
C ARG A 280 -87.84 137.73 -98.56
N ILE A 281 -86.94 137.20 -99.40
CA ILE A 281 -86.32 137.98 -100.50
C ILE A 281 -86.20 137.13 -101.78
N THR A 282 -87.16 137.36 -102.69
CA THR A 282 -87.18 137.23 -104.18
C THR A 282 -87.55 135.90 -104.90
N PRO A 283 -88.26 135.97 -106.06
CA PRO A 283 -89.27 134.97 -106.50
C PRO A 283 -89.15 134.38 -107.95
N ALA A 284 -90.02 133.37 -108.23
CA ALA A 284 -90.72 133.00 -109.50
C ALA A 284 -90.43 131.62 -110.20
N GLU A 285 -91.52 130.81 -110.27
CA GLU A 285 -91.97 129.86 -111.34
C GLU A 285 -91.14 128.60 -111.69
N ALA A 286 -91.67 127.39 -112.01
CA ALA A 286 -93.00 126.75 -112.02
C ALA A 286 -92.83 125.21 -112.23
N LYS A 287 -93.74 124.38 -111.66
CA LYS A 287 -94.40 123.09 -112.12
C LYS A 287 -93.74 122.15 -113.19
N PRO A 288 -94.25 120.91 -113.43
CA PRO A 288 -94.72 119.81 -112.56
C PRO A 288 -94.27 118.40 -113.08
N THR A 289 -94.60 117.27 -112.39
CA THR A 289 -95.03 115.91 -112.87
C THR A 289 -94.67 114.82 -111.84
N ARG A 290 -95.66 114.22 -111.15
CA ARG A 290 -96.46 113.00 -111.46
C ARG A 290 -95.76 111.65 -111.12
N LYS A 291 -96.42 110.92 -110.19
CA LYS A 291 -96.77 109.48 -110.21
C LYS A 291 -95.58 108.48 -110.17
N LYS A 292 -95.57 107.35 -109.45
CA LYS A 292 -96.63 106.40 -109.04
C LYS A 292 -95.96 105.29 -108.15
N PRO A 293 -96.60 104.14 -107.80
CA PRO A 293 -96.99 103.81 -106.43
C PRO A 293 -96.45 102.46 -105.89
N GLY A 294 -96.85 102.10 -104.66
CA GLY A 294 -97.38 100.75 -104.36
C GLY A 294 -96.50 99.82 -103.51
N GLY A 295 -97.17 99.09 -102.61
CA GLY A 295 -96.77 97.76 -102.16
C GLY A 295 -96.66 97.57 -100.65
N GLU A 296 -97.73 97.01 -100.07
CA GLU A 296 -97.83 96.24 -98.81
C GLU A 296 -97.43 96.85 -97.46
#